data_AF-A0A8F4FSC2-F1
#
_entry.id   AF-A0A8F4FSC2-F1
#
_cell.length_a   1.000
_cell.length_b   1.000
_cell.length_c   1.000
_cell.angle_alpha   90.00
_cell.angle_beta   90.00
_cell.angle_gamma   90.00
#
_symmetry.space_group_name_H-M   'P 1'
#
loop_
_entity.id
_entity.type
_entity.pdbx_description
1 polymer ?
#
loop_
_entity_poly.entity_id
_entity_poly.type
_entity_poly.pdbx_seq_one_letter_code
_entity_poly.pdbx_strand_id
1 'polypeptide(L)'
;MAPSPTDRPQRFPFAIDGTYRLPARAFGVHHGTAWVEVGEHTLEARFGPWRVRTPLSNIAGVETSGPYALARTIGPAHLSFADRGLTFATNGDRGVCLRFTEPVTGIDPLGLLRHPGLTVTVADPDGLAALLRGDGARNDDLEEEREEQAAEDHLHTMTAAELRALADERGIAHASSLKKADLVELLETDLGDDLVEELAPER
;
A
#
# COMPACT_ATOMS: atom_id res chain seq x y z
N MET A 1 12.29 -28.08 -3.24
CA MET A 1 11.10 -27.39 -2.71
C MET A 1 10.50 -26.63 -3.88
N ALA A 2 9.35 -27.06 -4.39
CA ALA A 2 8.67 -26.35 -5.48
C ALA A 2 8.02 -25.08 -4.90
N PRO A 3 8.04 -23.94 -5.61
CA PRO A 3 7.32 -22.75 -5.14
C PRO A 3 5.84 -23.10 -4.99
N SER A 4 5.27 -22.80 -3.82
CA SER A 4 3.85 -22.94 -3.55
C SER A 4 3.03 -22.18 -4.62
N PRO A 5 1.89 -22.71 -5.08
CA PRO A 5 1.13 -22.16 -6.21
C PRO A 5 0.49 -20.79 -5.96
N THR A 6 0.63 -20.21 -4.76
CA THR A 6 0.04 -18.93 -4.35
C THR A 6 0.94 -17.71 -4.58
N ASP A 7 2.22 -17.90 -4.94
CA ASP A 7 3.19 -16.80 -5.08
C ASP A 7 3.52 -16.47 -6.55
N ARG A 8 2.56 -16.67 -7.46
CA ARG A 8 2.78 -16.24 -8.84
C ARG A 8 2.23 -14.83 -9.02
N PRO A 9 3.07 -13.88 -9.50
CA PRO A 9 2.59 -12.55 -9.76
C PRO A 9 1.44 -12.58 -10.77
N GLN A 10 0.31 -11.97 -10.40
CA GLN A 10 -0.86 -11.89 -11.25
C GLN A 10 -0.77 -10.66 -12.14
N ARG A 11 -0.78 -10.87 -13.46
CA ARG A 11 -0.61 -9.81 -14.45
C ARG A 11 -1.92 -9.48 -15.16
N PHE A 12 -2.28 -8.22 -15.15
CA PHE A 12 -3.45 -7.61 -15.79
C PHE A 12 -3.00 -6.79 -17.00
N PRO A 13 -3.32 -7.19 -18.23
CA PRO A 13 -3.00 -6.41 -19.42
C PRO A 13 -3.90 -5.17 -19.51
N PHE A 14 -3.40 -4.11 -20.14
CA PHE A 14 -4.22 -2.93 -20.45
C PHE A 14 -5.29 -3.24 -21.51
N ALA A 15 -6.50 -2.71 -21.34
CA ALA A 15 -7.53 -2.72 -22.38
C ALA A 15 -7.22 -1.62 -23.40
N ILE A 16 -6.58 -2.02 -24.50
CA ILE A 16 -6.21 -1.11 -25.59
C ILE A 16 -7.35 -1.06 -26.61
N ASP A 17 -8.12 0.03 -26.57
CA ASP A 17 -9.16 0.28 -27.56
C ASP A 17 -8.53 0.53 -28.95
N GLY A 18 -9.20 0.06 -30.00
CA GLY A 18 -8.76 0.22 -31.39
C GLY A 18 -8.46 1.67 -31.78
N THR A 19 -9.22 2.63 -31.22
CA THR A 19 -9.04 4.07 -31.45
C THR A 19 -7.73 4.60 -30.85
N TYR A 20 -7.29 4.00 -29.74
CA TYR A 20 -6.07 4.37 -29.01
C TYR A 20 -4.84 3.62 -29.50
N ARG A 21 -5.01 2.59 -30.34
CA ARG A 21 -3.93 1.66 -30.71
C ARG A 21 -2.78 2.31 -31.49
N LEU A 22 -3.08 3.21 -32.43
CA LEU A 22 -2.05 3.92 -33.20
C LEU A 22 -1.27 4.94 -32.35
N PRO A 23 -1.91 5.87 -31.62
CA PRO A 23 -1.20 6.80 -30.76
C PRO A 23 -0.44 6.08 -29.64
N ALA A 24 -1.02 5.06 -29.00
CA ALA A 24 -0.35 4.27 -27.96
C ALA A 24 0.96 3.63 -28.46
N ARG A 25 0.94 3.03 -29.67
CA ARG A 25 2.14 2.42 -30.26
C ARG A 25 3.24 3.43 -30.57
N ALA A 26 2.90 4.67 -30.94
CA ALA A 26 3.89 5.72 -31.16
C ALA A 26 4.67 6.07 -29.87
N PHE A 27 4.04 5.88 -28.70
CA PHE A 27 4.67 6.04 -27.39
C PHE A 27 5.22 4.73 -26.79
N GLY A 28 5.36 3.67 -27.60
CA GLY A 28 5.87 2.38 -27.15
C GLY A 28 4.90 1.62 -26.23
N VAL A 29 3.63 2.03 -26.14
CA VAL A 29 2.59 1.37 -25.35
C VAL A 29 1.92 0.30 -26.22
N HIS A 30 2.15 -0.96 -25.89
CA HIS A 30 1.51 -2.12 -26.53
C HIS A 30 1.37 -3.26 -25.49
N HIS A 31 0.70 -4.36 -25.84
CA HIS A 31 0.45 -5.47 -24.90
C HIS A 31 1.69 -6.05 -24.20
N GLY A 32 2.89 -5.88 -24.77
CA GLY A 32 4.15 -6.35 -24.16
C GLY A 32 4.76 -5.36 -23.16
N THR A 33 4.35 -4.10 -23.19
CA THR A 33 4.89 -3.00 -22.39
C THR A 33 3.82 -2.28 -21.57
N ALA A 34 2.56 -2.71 -21.64
CA ALA A 34 1.42 -2.15 -20.95
C ALA A 34 0.72 -3.22 -20.11
N TRP A 35 1.04 -3.26 -18.82
CA TRP A 35 0.50 -4.23 -17.87
C TRP A 35 0.57 -3.70 -16.43
N VAL A 36 -0.29 -4.24 -15.57
CA VAL A 36 -0.19 -4.14 -14.12
C VAL A 36 0.10 -5.52 -13.57
N GLU A 37 1.06 -5.64 -12.68
CA GLU A 37 1.42 -6.88 -12.03
C GLU A 37 1.31 -6.71 -10.52
N VAL A 38 0.63 -7.65 -9.89
CA VAL A 38 0.50 -7.74 -8.44
C VAL A 38 1.27 -8.98 -8.02
N GLY A 39 2.44 -8.76 -7.40
CA GLY A 39 3.20 -9.81 -6.74
C GLY A 39 2.78 -9.98 -5.28
N GLU A 40 3.56 -10.72 -4.50
CA GLU A 40 3.29 -10.98 -3.08
C GLU A 40 3.20 -9.70 -2.23
N HIS A 41 4.13 -8.76 -2.46
CA HIS A 41 4.25 -7.55 -1.63
C HIS A 41 4.35 -6.26 -2.46
N THR A 42 4.38 -6.36 -3.78
CA THR A 42 4.60 -5.20 -4.65
C THR A 42 3.61 -5.14 -5.80
N LEU A 43 3.11 -3.94 -6.06
CA LEU A 43 2.44 -3.59 -7.31
C LEU A 43 3.44 -2.96 -8.27
N GLU A 44 3.39 -3.39 -9.52
CA GLU A 44 4.11 -2.77 -10.62
C GLU A 44 3.17 -2.47 -11.79
N ALA A 45 3.06 -1.19 -12.15
CA ALA A 45 2.35 -0.77 -13.34
C ALA A 45 3.36 -0.28 -14.39
N ARG A 46 3.42 -0.97 -15.52
CA ARG A 46 4.21 -0.58 -16.67
C ARG A 46 3.32 -0.04 -17.78
N PHE A 47 3.70 1.11 -18.34
CA PHE A 47 3.03 1.74 -19.45
C PHE A 47 4.06 2.26 -20.45
N GLY A 48 4.43 1.45 -21.44
CA GLY A 48 5.48 1.80 -22.40
C GLY A 48 6.84 2.00 -21.71
N PRO A 49 7.44 3.21 -21.77
CA PRO A 49 8.67 3.55 -21.07
C PRO A 49 8.46 3.89 -19.57
N TRP A 50 7.22 4.17 -19.15
CA TRP A 50 6.91 4.57 -17.78
C TRP A 50 6.63 3.37 -16.90
N ARG A 51 7.02 3.49 -15.63
CA ARG A 51 6.91 2.42 -14.64
C ARG A 51 6.66 3.00 -13.27
N VAL A 52 5.62 2.52 -12.61
CA VAL A 52 5.36 2.73 -11.19
C VAL A 52 5.60 1.40 -10.49
N ARG A 53 6.40 1.43 -9.43
CA ARG A 53 6.57 0.27 -8.53
C ARG A 53 6.39 0.76 -7.11
N THR A 54 5.56 0.07 -6.35
CA THR A 54 5.24 0.45 -4.97
C THR A 54 4.89 -0.79 -4.15
N PRO A 55 5.20 -0.81 -2.84
CA PRO A 55 4.67 -1.84 -1.95
C PRO A 55 3.14 -1.85 -1.95
N LEU A 56 2.53 -3.01 -1.73
CA LEU A 56 1.06 -3.10 -1.60
C LEU A 56 0.55 -2.35 -0.36
N SER A 57 1.33 -2.32 0.72
CA SER A 57 1.05 -1.52 1.93
C SER A 57 1.00 -0.01 1.67
N ASN A 58 1.59 0.47 0.59
CA ASN A 58 1.51 1.88 0.23
C ASN A 58 0.18 2.27 -0.44
N ILE A 59 -0.74 1.32 -0.66
CA ILE A 59 -2.02 1.58 -1.34
C ILE A 59 -3.08 1.96 -0.31
N ALA A 60 -3.41 3.24 -0.21
CA ALA A 60 -4.41 3.80 0.71
C ALA A 60 -5.86 3.62 0.24
N GLY A 61 -6.09 3.24 -1.03
CA GLY A 61 -7.44 3.08 -1.53
C GLY A 61 -7.51 2.60 -2.97
N VAL A 62 -8.54 1.80 -3.25
CA VAL A 62 -8.77 1.16 -4.55
C VAL A 62 -10.22 1.35 -4.97
N GLU A 63 -10.44 2.12 -6.04
CA GLU A 63 -11.76 2.42 -6.56
C GLU A 63 -11.85 2.06 -8.04
N THR A 64 -12.90 1.33 -8.42
CA THR A 64 -13.24 1.14 -9.83
C THR A 64 -14.04 2.34 -10.29
N SER A 65 -13.58 3.00 -11.35
CA SER A 65 -14.21 4.22 -11.87
C SER A 65 -14.38 4.18 -13.39
N GLY A 66 -15.41 4.88 -13.85
CA GLY A 66 -15.84 4.96 -15.24
C GLY A 66 -17.35 5.21 -15.35
N PRO A 67 -17.87 5.65 -16.50
CA PRO A 67 -17.13 6.00 -17.72
C PRO A 67 -16.41 7.35 -17.63
N TYR A 68 -15.20 7.42 -18.17
CA TYR A 68 -14.44 8.66 -18.27
C TYR A 68 -14.80 9.39 -19.57
N ALA A 69 -15.08 10.69 -19.48
CA ALA A 69 -15.24 11.50 -20.68
C ALA A 69 -13.94 11.45 -21.51
N LEU A 70 -14.02 11.10 -22.80
CA LEU A 70 -12.89 10.99 -23.75
C LEU A 70 -11.88 12.13 -23.64
N ALA A 71 -12.35 13.36 -23.37
CA ALA A 71 -11.49 14.54 -23.19
C ALA A 71 -10.55 14.48 -21.97
N ARG A 72 -10.79 13.60 -21.00
CA ARG A 72 -9.92 13.35 -19.84
C ARG A 72 -8.95 12.19 -20.04
N THR A 73 -9.12 11.40 -21.10
CA THR A 73 -8.43 10.13 -21.32
C THR A 73 -7.54 10.12 -22.57
N ILE A 74 -7.65 11.13 -23.43
CA ILE A 74 -6.85 11.25 -24.66
C ILE A 74 -5.53 11.98 -24.38
N GLY A 75 -4.48 11.18 -24.24
CA GLY A 75 -3.09 11.50 -24.58
C GLY A 75 -2.05 10.87 -23.63
N PRO A 76 -0.75 11.11 -23.85
CA PRO A 76 0.32 10.42 -23.12
C PRO A 76 0.28 10.77 -21.63
N ALA A 77 0.43 9.76 -20.77
CA ALA A 77 0.52 9.82 -19.30
C ALA A 77 0.20 11.22 -18.74
N HIS A 78 -1.10 11.59 -18.72
CA HIS A 78 -1.47 12.95 -18.36
C HIS A 78 -1.55 13.11 -16.85
N LEU A 79 -0.99 14.22 -16.35
CA LEU A 79 -1.30 14.74 -15.02
C LEU A 79 -2.76 15.19 -14.99
N SER A 80 -3.56 14.60 -14.11
CA SER A 80 -4.75 15.31 -13.63
C SER A 80 -4.27 16.45 -12.75
N PHE A 81 -4.23 17.68 -13.27
CA PHE A 81 -3.71 18.86 -12.56
C PHE A 81 -4.50 19.20 -11.30
N ALA A 82 -5.75 18.75 -11.17
CA ALA A 82 -6.55 18.95 -9.96
C ALA A 82 -6.05 18.13 -8.76
N ASP A 83 -5.52 16.92 -9.01
CA ASP A 83 -5.19 15.94 -7.95
C ASP A 83 -3.74 15.43 -7.99
N ARG A 84 -2.91 15.95 -8.91
CA ARG A 84 -1.53 15.46 -9.20
C ARG A 84 -1.45 13.95 -9.55
N GLY A 85 -2.58 13.33 -9.84
CA GLY A 85 -2.70 11.91 -10.16
C GLY A 85 -2.06 11.54 -11.49
N LEU A 86 -1.41 10.37 -11.50
CA LEU A 86 -0.84 9.74 -12.67
C LEU A 86 -1.90 8.93 -13.41
N THR A 87 -2.05 9.09 -14.72
CA THR A 87 -3.02 8.32 -15.50
C THR A 87 -2.32 7.48 -16.56
N PHE A 88 -2.42 6.17 -16.45
CA PHE A 88 -2.12 5.22 -17.51
C PHE A 88 -3.46 4.75 -18.10
N ALA A 89 -3.81 5.24 -19.28
CA ALA A 89 -5.09 4.92 -19.88
C ALA A 89 -4.96 4.63 -21.38
N THR A 90 -5.66 3.60 -21.83
CA THR A 90 -5.77 3.16 -23.22
C THR A 90 -7.22 2.93 -23.66
N ASN A 91 -8.18 3.31 -22.82
CA ASN A 91 -9.61 3.39 -23.12
C ASN A 91 -10.28 4.45 -22.23
N GLY A 92 -11.51 4.85 -22.55
CA GLY A 92 -12.33 5.76 -21.75
C GLY A 92 -13.43 5.07 -20.92
N ASP A 93 -13.59 3.76 -21.05
CA ASP A 93 -14.76 3.05 -20.53
C ASP A 93 -14.67 2.83 -19.03
N ARG A 94 -13.60 2.17 -18.56
CA ARG A 94 -13.46 1.77 -17.15
C ARG A 94 -11.99 1.60 -16.77
N GLY A 95 -11.70 1.82 -15.50
CA GLY A 95 -10.37 1.60 -14.92
C GLY A 95 -10.40 1.51 -13.40
N VAL A 96 -9.23 1.38 -12.80
CA VAL A 96 -9.01 1.38 -11.36
C VAL A 96 -8.21 2.62 -11.00
N CYS A 97 -8.70 3.39 -10.04
CA CYS A 97 -7.99 4.48 -9.39
C CYS A 97 -7.38 3.95 -8.08
N LEU A 98 -6.06 4.05 -7.97
CA LEU A 98 -5.27 3.75 -6.79
C LEU A 98 -4.89 5.06 -6.11
N ARG A 99 -5.08 5.13 -4.79
CA ARG A 99 -4.51 6.19 -3.95
C ARG A 99 -3.34 5.62 -3.16
N PHE A 100 -2.32 6.44 -2.93
CA PHE A 100 -1.14 6.03 -2.19
C PHE A 100 -1.00 6.83 -0.89
N THR A 101 -0.52 6.16 0.16
CA THR A 101 -0.14 6.80 1.43
C THR A 101 1.06 7.70 1.21
N GLU A 102 2.11 7.17 0.58
CA GLU A 102 3.29 7.90 0.13
C GLU A 102 3.24 8.14 -1.39
N PRO A 103 3.40 9.40 -1.84
CA PRO A 103 3.41 9.74 -3.26
C PRO A 103 4.48 8.97 -4.06
N VAL A 104 4.08 8.30 -5.13
CA VAL A 104 4.96 7.47 -5.97
C VAL A 104 5.56 8.26 -7.15
N THR A 105 6.76 7.86 -7.59
CA THR A 105 7.34 8.33 -8.86
C THR A 105 6.91 7.40 -9.99
N GLY A 106 6.54 7.94 -11.15
CA GLY A 106 6.08 7.10 -12.27
C GLY A 106 6.42 7.59 -13.67
N ILE A 107 6.47 8.90 -13.88
CA ILE A 107 6.81 9.50 -15.18
C ILE A 107 8.25 10.04 -15.19
N ASP A 108 8.75 10.44 -14.03
CA ASP A 108 10.01 11.19 -13.92
C ASP A 108 11.17 10.28 -13.50
N PRO A 109 12.16 10.03 -14.37
CA PRO A 109 13.35 9.27 -14.02
C PRO A 109 14.27 9.99 -13.01
N LEU A 110 14.12 11.31 -12.83
CA LEU A 110 14.82 12.11 -11.82
C LEU A 110 14.04 12.17 -10.48
N GLY A 111 12.80 11.67 -10.43
CA GLY A 111 12.00 11.56 -9.21
C GLY A 111 11.48 12.87 -8.63
N LEU A 112 11.48 13.97 -9.41
CA LEU A 112 11.01 15.29 -8.97
C LEU A 112 9.48 15.36 -8.93
N LEU A 113 8.80 14.62 -9.80
CA LEU A 113 7.36 14.50 -9.82
C LEU A 113 6.89 13.27 -9.06
N ARG A 114 6.19 13.51 -7.94
CA ARG A 114 5.52 12.47 -7.15
C ARG A 114 4.00 12.58 -7.28
N HIS A 115 3.36 11.42 -7.34
CA HIS A 115 1.94 11.27 -7.65
C HIS A 115 1.23 10.59 -6.47
N PRO A 116 0.23 11.23 -5.86
CA PRO A 116 -0.53 10.65 -4.76
C PRO A 116 -1.53 9.58 -5.22
N GLY A 117 -1.73 9.41 -6.53
CA GLY A 117 -2.60 8.37 -7.07
C GLY A 117 -2.24 7.97 -8.48
N LEU A 118 -2.70 6.79 -8.87
CA LEU A 118 -2.50 6.18 -10.18
C LEU A 118 -3.83 5.62 -10.71
N THR A 119 -4.25 6.06 -11.89
CA THR A 119 -5.36 5.45 -12.64
C THR A 119 -4.82 4.49 -13.70
N VAL A 120 -5.34 3.27 -13.75
CA VAL A 120 -5.00 2.24 -14.75
C VAL A 120 -6.25 1.70 -15.44
N THR A 121 -6.23 1.57 -16.77
CA THR A 121 -7.35 1.00 -17.55
C THR A 121 -7.04 -0.42 -18.02
N VAL A 122 -6.99 -1.35 -17.08
CA VAL A 122 -6.76 -2.78 -17.34
C VAL A 122 -7.99 -3.46 -17.97
N ALA A 123 -7.77 -4.62 -18.59
CA ALA A 123 -8.84 -5.42 -19.21
C ALA A 123 -9.82 -6.01 -18.20
N ASP A 124 -9.36 -6.29 -16.98
CA ASP A 124 -10.18 -6.77 -15.87
C ASP A 124 -10.00 -5.86 -14.63
N PRO A 125 -10.69 -4.71 -14.59
CA PRO A 125 -10.57 -3.75 -13.49
C PRO A 125 -11.20 -4.25 -12.19
N ASP A 126 -12.25 -5.07 -12.26
CA ASP A 126 -12.90 -5.63 -11.07
C ASP A 126 -12.01 -6.70 -10.42
N GLY A 127 -11.40 -7.58 -11.23
CA GLY A 127 -10.44 -8.56 -10.74
C GLY A 127 -9.20 -7.92 -10.11
N LEU A 128 -8.67 -6.85 -10.72
CA LEU A 128 -7.56 -6.09 -10.13
C LEU A 128 -7.96 -5.45 -8.80
N ALA A 129 -9.14 -4.82 -8.73
CA ALA A 129 -9.60 -4.16 -7.52
C ALA A 129 -9.88 -5.14 -6.38
N ALA A 130 -10.49 -6.29 -6.69
CA ALA A 130 -10.74 -7.35 -5.72
C ALA A 130 -9.44 -7.91 -5.15
N LEU A 131 -8.43 -8.16 -5.99
CA LEU A 131 -7.14 -8.64 -5.56
C LEU A 131 -6.46 -7.65 -4.59
N LEU A 132 -6.38 -6.37 -4.98
CA LEU A 132 -5.71 -5.36 -4.17
C LEU A 132 -6.39 -5.08 -2.83
N ARG A 133 -7.72 -5.16 -2.77
CA ARG A 133 -8.44 -5.03 -1.48
C ARG A 133 -8.20 -6.24 -0.58
N GLY A 134 -8.08 -7.44 -1.16
CA GLY A 134 -7.76 -8.66 -0.41
C GLY A 134 -6.30 -8.74 0.05
N ASP A 135 -5.37 -8.07 -0.63
CA ASP A 135 -3.98 -7.88 -0.16
C ASP A 135 -3.86 -6.74 0.85
N GLY A 136 -4.65 -5.66 0.73
CA GLY A 136 -4.70 -4.58 1.72
C GLY A 136 -5.06 -5.11 3.10
N ALA A 137 -6.19 -5.80 3.22
CA ALA A 137 -6.63 -6.39 4.48
C ALA A 137 -5.59 -7.33 5.11
N ARG A 138 -4.93 -8.17 4.29
CA ARG A 138 -3.86 -9.05 4.77
C ARG A 138 -2.61 -8.31 5.25
N ASN A 139 -2.28 -7.16 4.67
CA ASN A 139 -1.15 -6.36 5.16
C ASN A 139 -1.51 -5.61 6.43
N ASP A 140 -2.73 -5.10 6.53
CA ASP A 140 -3.23 -4.45 7.75
C ASP A 140 -3.11 -5.42 8.95
N ASP A 141 -3.58 -6.67 8.79
CA ASP A 141 -3.44 -7.74 9.81
C ASP A 141 -1.96 -7.96 10.22
N LEU A 142 -1.03 -8.00 9.26
CA LEU A 142 0.40 -8.25 9.50
C LEU A 142 1.13 -7.04 10.10
N GLU A 143 0.68 -5.82 9.79
CA GLU A 143 1.23 -4.60 10.38
C GLU A 143 0.79 -4.48 11.84
N GLU A 144 -0.49 -4.77 12.14
CA GLU A 144 -1.01 -4.85 13.52
C GLU A 144 -0.21 -5.86 14.37
N GLU A 145 -0.02 -7.10 13.89
CA GLU A 145 0.78 -8.12 14.60
C GLU A 145 2.23 -7.68 14.85
N ARG A 146 2.83 -6.94 13.90
CA ARG A 146 4.21 -6.45 14.04
C ARG A 146 4.32 -5.29 15.01
N GLU A 147 3.34 -4.40 15.01
CA GLU A 147 3.27 -3.28 15.94
C GLU A 147 3.05 -3.79 17.37
N GLU A 148 2.16 -4.77 17.56
CA GLU A 148 1.96 -5.47 18.83
C GLU A 148 3.26 -6.12 19.32
N GLN A 149 3.91 -6.93 18.46
CA GLN A 149 5.17 -7.58 18.82
C GLN A 149 6.28 -6.56 19.15
N ALA A 150 6.35 -5.44 18.42
CA ALA A 150 7.32 -4.39 18.68
C ALA A 150 7.06 -3.67 20.01
N ALA A 151 5.79 -3.46 20.38
CA ALA A 151 5.40 -2.90 21.66
C ALA A 151 5.72 -3.86 22.82
N GLU A 152 5.46 -5.15 22.66
CA GLU A 152 5.87 -6.20 23.62
C GLU A 152 7.39 -6.23 23.79
N ASP A 153 8.14 -6.27 22.68
CA ASP A 153 9.60 -6.23 22.69
C ASP A 153 10.13 -4.96 23.38
N HIS A 154 9.47 -3.82 23.16
CA HIS A 154 9.79 -2.56 23.83
C HIS A 154 9.57 -2.68 25.35
N LEU A 155 8.41 -3.18 25.78
CA LEU A 155 8.11 -3.41 27.20
C LEU A 155 9.14 -4.33 27.86
N HIS A 156 9.49 -5.44 27.20
CA HIS A 156 10.49 -6.38 27.68
C HIS A 156 11.90 -5.78 27.80
N THR A 157 12.23 -4.78 26.97
CA THR A 157 13.54 -4.12 26.99
C THR A 157 13.63 -2.95 27.96
N MET A 158 12.50 -2.39 28.42
CA MET A 158 12.47 -1.34 29.47
C MET A 158 13.21 -1.76 30.74
N THR A 159 13.79 -0.78 31.42
CA THR A 159 14.43 -0.96 32.72
C THR A 159 13.40 -1.09 33.83
N ALA A 160 13.81 -1.67 34.97
CA ALA A 160 12.92 -1.77 36.12
C ALA A 160 12.49 -0.40 36.71
N ALA A 161 13.19 0.69 36.38
CA ALA A 161 12.78 2.04 36.77
C ALA A 161 11.67 2.56 35.85
N GLU A 162 11.82 2.38 34.53
CA GLU A 162 10.83 2.78 33.53
C GLU A 162 9.52 2.00 33.69
N LEU A 163 9.59 0.68 33.91
CA LEU A 163 8.40 -0.14 34.18
C LEU A 163 7.64 0.31 35.45
N ARG A 164 8.36 0.74 36.49
CA ARG A 164 7.71 1.27 37.71
C ARG A 164 7.08 2.63 37.47
N ALA A 165 7.68 3.48 36.67
CA ALA A 165 7.09 4.76 36.28
C ALA A 165 5.79 4.54 35.49
N LEU A 166 5.83 3.65 34.50
CA LEU A 166 4.66 3.27 33.71
C LEU A 166 3.54 2.69 34.60
N ALA A 167 3.88 1.81 35.53
CA ALA A 167 2.91 1.24 36.47
C ALA A 167 2.31 2.29 37.44
N ASP A 168 3.08 3.30 37.86
CA ASP A 168 2.61 4.37 38.74
C ASP A 168 1.65 5.32 37.99
N GLU A 169 1.97 5.66 36.74
CA GLU A 169 1.09 6.43 35.85
C GLU A 169 -0.26 5.73 35.64
N ARG A 170 -0.25 4.40 35.55
CA ARG A 170 -1.44 3.54 35.47
C ARG A 170 -2.16 3.32 36.81
N GLY A 171 -1.59 3.78 37.93
CA GLY A 171 -2.19 3.61 39.25
C GLY A 171 -2.16 2.17 39.78
N ILE A 172 -1.22 1.35 39.29
CA ILE A 172 -1.08 -0.05 39.70
C ILE A 172 -0.52 -0.12 41.13
N ALA A 173 -1.32 -0.68 42.04
CA ALA A 173 -0.91 -0.85 43.44
C ALA A 173 0.25 -1.85 43.59
N HIS A 174 1.17 -1.56 44.51
CA HIS A 174 2.30 -2.43 44.90
C HIS A 174 3.39 -2.69 43.84
N ALA A 175 3.35 -1.99 42.68
CA ALA A 175 4.35 -2.09 41.62
C ALA A 175 5.81 -1.84 42.08
N SER A 176 5.99 -0.96 43.07
CA SER A 176 7.32 -0.57 43.57
C SER A 176 8.13 -1.73 44.18
N SER A 177 7.46 -2.77 44.69
CA SER A 177 8.10 -3.93 45.32
C SER A 177 8.34 -5.12 44.39
N LEU A 178 7.77 -5.10 43.18
CA LEU A 178 7.83 -6.19 42.22
C LEU A 178 9.18 -6.24 41.49
N LYS A 179 9.56 -7.44 41.04
CA LYS A 179 10.74 -7.64 40.19
C LYS A 179 10.40 -7.22 38.76
N LYS A 180 11.42 -7.01 37.93
CA LYS A 180 11.25 -6.65 36.51
C LYS A 180 10.27 -7.59 35.79
N ALA A 181 10.47 -8.91 35.92
CA ALA A 181 9.62 -9.89 35.24
C ALA A 181 8.16 -9.79 35.67
N ASP A 182 7.89 -9.69 36.98
CA ASP A 182 6.54 -9.56 37.52
C ASP A 182 5.88 -8.23 37.11
N LEU A 183 6.67 -7.16 36.92
CA LEU A 183 6.19 -5.87 36.41
C LEU A 183 5.80 -5.95 34.94
N VAL A 184 6.60 -6.64 34.11
CA VAL A 184 6.29 -6.82 32.69
C VAL A 184 4.99 -7.61 32.53
N GLU A 185 4.85 -8.77 33.17
CA GLU A 185 3.63 -9.61 33.06
C GLU A 185 2.37 -8.86 33.52
N LEU A 186 2.49 -8.07 34.59
CA LEU A 186 1.38 -7.26 35.09
C LEU A 186 1.02 -6.14 34.11
N LEU A 187 2.01 -5.47 33.52
CA LEU A 187 1.80 -4.41 32.52
C LEU A 187 1.26 -4.96 31.20
N GLU A 188 1.70 -6.13 30.74
CA GLU A 188 1.12 -6.82 29.57
C GLU A 188 -0.37 -7.09 29.79
N THR A 189 -0.73 -7.57 30.98
CA THR A 189 -2.12 -7.89 31.32
C THR A 189 -2.99 -6.63 31.47
N ASP A 190 -2.43 -5.54 32.00
CA ASP A 190 -3.14 -4.26 32.17
C ASP A 190 -3.29 -3.52 30.83
N LEU A 191 -2.25 -3.54 30.00
CA LEU A 191 -2.22 -2.86 28.71
C LEU A 191 -3.07 -3.59 27.68
N GLY A 192 -2.99 -4.93 27.58
CA GLY A 192 -3.79 -5.71 26.64
C GLY A 192 -3.78 -5.10 25.22
N ASP A 193 -4.96 -4.76 24.71
CA ASP A 193 -5.14 -4.15 23.38
C ASP A 193 -4.56 -2.71 23.27
N ASP A 194 -4.35 -2.01 24.39
CA ASP A 194 -3.80 -0.64 24.44
C ASP A 194 -2.26 -0.62 24.39
N LEU A 195 -1.61 -1.79 24.35
CA LEU A 195 -0.14 -1.92 24.37
C LEU A 195 0.53 -1.13 23.23
N VAL A 196 -0.03 -1.22 22.03
CA VAL A 196 0.47 -0.51 20.85
C VAL A 196 0.29 1.00 20.99
N GLU A 197 -0.87 1.47 21.46
CA GLU A 197 -1.14 2.92 21.58
C GLU A 197 -0.17 3.62 22.53
N GLU A 198 0.26 2.92 23.59
CA GLU A 198 1.03 3.51 24.68
C GLU A 198 2.55 3.31 24.53
N LEU A 199 2.96 2.27 23.81
CA LEU A 199 4.37 1.90 23.65
C LEU A 199 4.87 2.00 22.20
N ALA A 200 3.99 2.32 21.24
CA ALA A 200 4.41 2.61 19.88
C ALA A 200 5.38 3.81 19.87
N PRO A 201 6.49 3.71 19.14
CA PRO A 201 7.37 4.86 18.95
C PRO A 201 6.60 5.98 18.24
N GLU A 202 6.67 7.22 18.76
CA GLU A 202 6.12 8.40 18.08
C GLU A 202 6.63 8.44 16.61
N ARG A 203 5.71 8.39 15.64
CA ARG A 203 5.99 8.34 14.18
C ARG A 203 6.57 9.65 13.63
#